data_AF-A0A1L9SGW3-F1
#
_entry.id   AF-A0A1L9SGW3-F1
#
_cell.length_a   1.000
_cell.length_b   1.000
_cell.length_c   1.000
_cell.angle_alpha   90.00
_cell.angle_beta   90.00
_cell.angle_gamma   90.00
#
_symmetry.space_group_name_H-M   'P 1'
#
loop_
_entity.id
_entity.type
_entity.pdbx_description
1 polymer ?
#
loop_
_entity_poly.entity_id
_entity_poly.type
_entity_poly.pdbx_seq_one_letter_code
_entity_poly.pdbx_strand_id
1 'polypeptide(L)'
;MAEVFNFTVFTRFPGYRMDMHQPESREYTYLAHASRLTVDLLNTANGRQALLALAMEFDAEHYQTALFRGDRRQAQYYVDLFLSKISQTFPAVLIDQTVTHPDNLGHHQRGEWSGSYEEFDPRMQMISLNASKVYDMIRAGQTEEMAPIFWRFQFLFATTLAHEVGGHLLVTFLSHGKALTPRRIGAPGYFDLEGRLGEAGRKFEIWLFGGTLEYYQAQNQNMHDTGIPHLVDLRGRKFRIHDGFELPMRIAGETTIATRSMGHGIPCPQYDPSVRSMTAGQALDRRMQHLLTGFNVRLRDIYMLPRNPGILLEGY
;
A
#
# COMPACT_ATOMS: atom_id res chain seq x y z
N MET A 1 27.63 -7.85 -6.73
CA MET A 1 27.07 -7.17 -5.54
C MET A 1 25.84 -7.96 -5.11
N ALA A 2 25.58 -8.11 -3.81
CA ALA A 2 24.35 -8.75 -3.35
C ALA A 2 23.15 -7.83 -3.65
N GLU A 3 22.05 -8.37 -4.17
CA GLU A 3 20.81 -7.60 -4.32
C GLU A 3 20.22 -7.34 -2.93
N VAL A 4 20.00 -6.06 -2.62
CA VAL A 4 19.51 -5.60 -1.32
C VAL A 4 18.19 -4.87 -1.46
N PHE A 5 17.40 -4.89 -0.41
CA PHE A 5 16.17 -4.10 -0.26
C PHE A 5 16.35 -3.12 0.90
N ASN A 6 16.19 -1.83 0.62
CA ASN A 6 16.26 -0.79 1.65
C ASN A 6 14.87 -0.46 2.18
N PHE A 7 14.66 -0.73 3.47
CA PHE A 7 13.35 -0.66 4.11
C PHE A 7 13.45 -0.15 5.54
N THR A 8 12.35 0.39 6.07
CA THR A 8 12.25 0.76 7.48
C THR A 8 10.81 0.63 7.97
N VAL A 9 10.67 0.28 9.24
CA VAL A 9 9.39 0.15 9.92
C VAL A 9 9.46 0.89 11.24
N PHE A 10 8.40 1.64 11.55
CA PHE A 10 8.20 2.23 12.87
C PHE A 10 6.87 1.81 13.45
N THR A 11 6.74 1.78 14.77
CA THR A 11 5.43 1.86 15.42
C THR A 11 5.13 3.31 15.74
N ARG A 12 3.95 3.80 15.36
CA ARG A 12 3.39 5.07 15.84
C ARG A 12 2.42 4.80 16.99
N PHE A 13 2.76 5.31 18.18
CA PHE A 13 1.92 5.21 19.38
C PHE A 13 0.96 6.41 19.48
N PRO A 14 -0.12 6.29 20.28
CA PRO A 14 -0.91 7.46 20.68
C PRO A 14 0.00 8.58 21.23
N GLY A 15 -0.25 9.82 20.84
CA GLY A 15 0.64 10.95 21.15
C GLY A 15 1.83 11.12 20.18
N TYR A 16 1.82 10.42 19.04
CA TYR A 16 2.78 10.59 17.92
C TYR A 16 4.24 10.23 18.21
N ARG A 17 4.50 9.50 19.31
CA ARG A 17 5.81 8.87 19.53
C ARG A 17 6.03 7.78 18.48
N MET A 18 7.24 7.72 17.91
CA MET A 18 7.62 6.69 16.96
C MET A 18 8.84 5.91 17.44
N ASP A 19 8.73 4.57 17.42
CA ASP A 19 9.83 3.66 17.75
C ASP A 19 10.19 2.85 16.50
N MET A 20 11.47 2.80 16.13
CA MET A 20 11.96 2.06 14.96
C MET A 20 12.13 0.58 15.28
N HIS A 21 11.74 -0.27 14.34
CA HIS A 21 11.95 -1.72 14.41
C HIS A 21 13.26 -2.12 13.73
N GLN A 22 14.07 -2.91 14.44
CA GLN A 22 15.29 -3.49 13.90
C GLN A 22 14.98 -4.65 12.93
N PRO A 23 15.88 -4.98 11.98
CA PRO A 23 15.70 -6.06 11.03
C PRO A 23 15.32 -7.40 11.66
N GLU A 24 15.85 -7.67 12.85
CA GLU A 24 15.68 -8.92 13.58
C GLU A 24 14.30 -9.01 14.27
N SER A 25 13.46 -7.99 14.17
CA SER A 25 12.08 -8.04 14.66
C SER A 25 11.16 -8.74 13.66
N ARG A 26 10.07 -9.33 14.19
CA ARG A 26 9.02 -9.94 13.35
C ARG A 26 8.24 -8.88 12.57
N GLU A 27 7.98 -7.75 13.20
CA GLU A 27 7.39 -6.54 12.62
C GLU A 27 8.12 -6.16 11.34
N TYR A 28 9.44 -5.96 11.43
CA TYR A 28 10.27 -5.62 10.29
C TYR A 28 10.27 -6.73 9.25
N THR A 29 10.58 -7.96 9.66
CA THR A 29 10.76 -9.09 8.73
C THR A 29 9.50 -9.36 7.90
N TYR A 30 8.34 -9.41 8.54
CA TYR A 30 7.09 -9.74 7.86
C TYR A 30 6.60 -8.60 6.95
N LEU A 31 6.77 -7.35 7.36
CA LEU A 31 6.44 -6.19 6.53
C LEU A 31 7.44 -5.96 5.41
N ALA A 32 8.72 -6.31 5.60
CA ALA A 32 9.73 -6.27 4.54
C ALA A 32 9.37 -7.24 3.41
N HIS A 33 8.91 -8.45 3.75
CA HIS A 33 8.44 -9.40 2.76
C HIS A 33 7.17 -8.94 2.04
N ALA A 34 6.14 -8.47 2.75
CA ALA A 34 4.93 -7.94 2.12
C ALA A 34 5.25 -6.75 1.18
N SER A 35 6.13 -5.85 1.62
CA SER A 35 6.60 -4.72 0.80
C SER A 35 7.38 -5.17 -0.42
N ARG A 36 8.18 -6.24 -0.31
CA ARG A 36 8.86 -6.81 -1.47
C ARG A 36 7.89 -7.41 -2.48
N LEU A 37 6.88 -8.15 -2.02
CA LEU A 37 5.81 -8.66 -2.88
C LEU A 37 5.10 -7.50 -3.61
N THR A 38 4.89 -6.37 -2.93
CA THR A 38 4.38 -5.15 -3.58
C THR A 38 5.32 -4.67 -4.69
N VAL A 39 6.62 -4.53 -4.42
CA VAL A 39 7.58 -4.10 -5.44
C VAL A 39 7.59 -5.06 -6.64
N ASP A 40 7.56 -6.36 -6.39
CA ASP A 40 7.50 -7.38 -7.44
C ASP A 40 6.23 -7.23 -8.29
N LEU A 41 5.07 -7.11 -7.65
CA LEU A 41 3.78 -6.89 -8.31
C LEU A 41 3.79 -5.64 -9.18
N LEU A 42 4.26 -4.50 -8.65
CA LEU A 42 4.33 -3.23 -9.38
C LEU A 42 5.28 -3.30 -10.59
N ASN A 43 6.34 -4.12 -10.51
CA ASN A 43 7.31 -4.29 -11.58
C ASN A 43 6.89 -5.29 -12.67
N THR A 44 5.82 -6.07 -12.47
CA THR A 44 5.27 -6.93 -13.52
C THR A 44 4.81 -6.12 -14.74
N ALA A 45 4.66 -6.78 -15.90
CA ALA A 45 4.14 -6.14 -17.10
C ALA A 45 2.76 -5.49 -16.86
N ASN A 46 1.87 -6.18 -16.14
CA ASN A 46 0.54 -5.66 -15.80
C ASN A 46 0.63 -4.51 -14.79
N GLY A 47 1.50 -4.62 -13.77
CA GLY A 47 1.77 -3.54 -12.80
C GLY A 47 2.20 -2.25 -13.49
N ARG A 48 3.21 -2.34 -14.36
CA ARG A 48 3.71 -1.21 -15.16
C ARG A 48 2.63 -0.61 -16.06
N GLN A 49 1.84 -1.44 -16.72
CA GLN A 49 0.74 -0.98 -17.56
C GLN A 49 -0.36 -0.27 -16.75
N ALA A 50 -0.70 -0.78 -15.56
CA ALA A 50 -1.68 -0.19 -14.67
C ALA A 50 -1.23 1.18 -14.14
N LEU A 51 0.04 1.30 -13.73
CA LEU A 51 0.63 2.58 -13.32
C LEU A 51 0.63 3.60 -14.46
N LEU A 52 0.99 3.17 -15.67
CA LEU A 52 0.97 4.04 -16.85
C LEU A 52 -0.45 4.50 -17.20
N ALA A 53 -1.44 3.61 -17.13
CA ALA A 53 -2.83 3.97 -17.37
C ALA A 53 -3.31 5.02 -16.34
N LEU A 54 -3.02 4.79 -15.05
CA LEU A 54 -3.34 5.75 -13.99
C LEU A 54 -2.64 7.10 -14.19
N ALA A 55 -1.35 7.10 -14.51
CA ALA A 55 -0.58 8.32 -14.74
C ALA A 55 -1.16 9.15 -15.90
N MET A 56 -1.52 8.49 -17.01
CA MET A 56 -2.13 9.14 -18.17
C MET A 56 -3.51 9.73 -17.85
N GLU A 57 -4.34 9.00 -17.11
CA GLU A 57 -5.63 9.53 -16.65
C GLU A 57 -5.46 10.72 -15.70
N PHE A 58 -4.50 10.64 -14.78
CA PHE A 58 -4.19 11.73 -13.87
C PHE A 58 -3.76 12.99 -14.60
N ASP A 59 -2.89 12.85 -15.59
CA ASP A 59 -2.41 13.97 -16.40
C ASP A 59 -3.53 14.61 -17.23
N ALA A 60 -4.41 13.80 -17.82
CA ALA A 60 -5.52 14.27 -18.65
C ALA A 60 -6.52 15.14 -17.87
N GLU A 61 -6.73 14.84 -16.59
CA GLU A 61 -7.61 15.63 -15.70
C GLU A 61 -6.99 16.98 -15.30
N HIS A 62 -5.69 17.19 -15.53
CA HIS A 62 -4.96 18.41 -15.20
C HIS A 62 -4.54 19.20 -16.45
N TYR A 63 -5.39 19.27 -17.48
CA TYR A 63 -5.09 19.79 -18.82
C TYR A 63 -4.16 21.03 -18.89
N GLN A 64 -4.36 22.04 -18.03
CA GLN A 64 -3.55 23.27 -18.05
C GLN A 64 -2.13 23.09 -17.46
N THR A 65 -1.96 22.12 -16.58
CA THR A 65 -0.70 21.78 -15.90
C THR A 65 -0.23 20.37 -16.22
N ALA A 66 -0.73 19.80 -17.33
CA ALA A 66 -0.45 18.45 -17.76
C ALA A 66 1.06 18.30 -18.04
N LEU A 67 1.67 17.39 -17.30
CA LEU A 67 3.08 17.02 -17.33
C LEU A 67 3.43 16.28 -18.63
N PHE A 68 2.54 15.41 -19.12
CA PHE A 68 2.79 14.58 -20.30
C PHE A 68 2.06 15.09 -21.54
N ARG A 69 0.95 15.83 -21.36
CA ARG A 69 0.12 16.34 -22.47
C ARG A 69 -0.32 15.23 -23.44
N GLY A 70 -0.57 14.04 -22.90
CA GLY A 70 -0.94 12.85 -23.66
C GLY A 70 0.25 12.09 -24.30
N ASP A 71 1.49 12.51 -24.08
CA ASP A 71 2.66 11.73 -24.52
C ASP A 71 2.87 10.50 -23.62
N ARG A 72 2.48 9.35 -24.16
CA ARG A 72 2.62 8.05 -23.48
C ARG A 72 4.08 7.69 -23.19
N ARG A 73 5.05 8.09 -24.03
CA ARG A 73 6.47 7.78 -23.79
C ARG A 73 7.00 8.60 -22.62
N GLN A 74 6.58 9.86 -22.51
CA GLN A 74 6.92 10.69 -21.37
C GLN A 74 6.30 10.14 -20.08
N ALA A 75 5.02 9.75 -20.10
CA ALA A 75 4.38 9.12 -18.95
C ALA A 75 5.08 7.81 -18.53
N GLN A 76 5.49 6.98 -19.50
CA GLN A 76 6.25 5.76 -19.23
C GLN A 76 7.59 6.07 -18.54
N TYR A 77 8.31 7.10 -18.98
CA TYR A 77 9.56 7.53 -18.35
C TYR A 77 9.37 7.87 -16.86
N TYR A 78 8.33 8.63 -16.52
CA TYR A 78 8.06 8.98 -15.12
C TYR A 78 7.59 7.80 -14.27
N VAL A 79 6.83 6.87 -14.85
CA VAL A 79 6.47 5.61 -14.17
C VAL A 79 7.71 4.75 -13.92
N ASP A 80 8.64 4.67 -14.87
CA ASP A 80 9.89 3.92 -14.70
C ASP A 80 10.81 4.57 -13.66
N LEU A 81 10.87 5.91 -13.64
CA LEU A 81 11.57 6.66 -12.61
C LEU A 81 10.97 6.39 -11.23
N PHE A 82 9.64 6.47 -11.10
CA PHE A 82 8.91 6.16 -9.87
C PHE A 82 9.22 4.74 -9.38
N LEU A 83 9.08 3.72 -10.25
CA LEU A 83 9.36 2.33 -9.91
C LEU A 83 10.82 2.11 -9.50
N SER A 84 11.76 2.78 -10.18
CA SER A 84 13.18 2.75 -9.84
C SER A 84 13.41 3.29 -8.42
N LYS A 85 12.79 4.42 -8.07
CA LYS A 85 12.85 5.01 -6.73
C LYS A 85 12.29 4.07 -5.66
N ILE A 86 11.09 3.54 -5.86
CA ILE A 86 10.44 2.60 -4.92
C ILE A 86 11.26 1.30 -4.75
N SER A 87 11.87 0.81 -5.84
CA SER A 87 12.68 -0.42 -5.80
C SER A 87 14.01 -0.21 -5.07
N GLN A 88 14.61 0.98 -5.17
CA GLN A 88 15.85 1.34 -4.50
C GLN A 88 15.63 1.68 -3.02
N THR A 89 14.57 2.42 -2.72
CA THR A 89 14.23 2.85 -1.37
C THR A 89 12.73 2.81 -1.23
N PHE A 90 12.25 1.83 -0.49
CA PHE A 90 10.82 1.72 -0.26
C PHE A 90 10.38 2.79 0.77
N PRO A 91 9.14 3.29 0.66
CA PRO A 91 8.55 4.16 1.68
C PRO A 91 8.68 3.60 3.09
N ALA A 92 8.78 4.48 4.10
CA ALA A 92 8.68 4.01 5.48
C ALA A 92 7.27 3.45 5.74
N VAL A 93 7.22 2.32 6.44
CA VAL A 93 5.95 1.72 6.88
C VAL A 93 5.73 2.02 8.36
N LEU A 94 4.56 2.55 8.71
CA LEU A 94 4.16 2.81 10.08
C LEU A 94 3.16 1.75 10.54
N ILE A 95 3.48 1.02 11.60
CA ILE A 95 2.53 0.24 12.40
C ILE A 95 1.79 1.24 13.28
N ASP A 96 0.60 1.65 12.86
CA ASP A 96 -0.06 2.82 13.42
C ASP A 96 -1.18 2.44 14.39
N GLN A 97 -0.93 2.69 15.68
CA GLN A 97 -1.89 2.43 16.75
C GLN A 97 -3.00 3.47 16.81
N THR A 98 -2.90 4.57 16.05
CA THR A 98 -3.94 5.59 15.95
C THR A 98 -5.02 5.23 14.91
N VAL A 99 -4.75 4.27 14.02
CA VAL A 99 -5.76 3.68 13.12
C VAL A 99 -6.56 2.66 13.92
N THR A 100 -7.65 3.12 14.53
CA THR A 100 -8.49 2.32 15.42
C THR A 100 -9.65 1.63 14.71
N HIS A 101 -10.00 2.07 13.49
CA HIS A 101 -11.08 1.46 12.75
C HIS A 101 -10.61 0.14 12.10
N PRO A 102 -11.24 -1.01 12.39
CA PRO A 102 -10.77 -2.32 11.92
C PRO A 102 -10.80 -2.48 10.40
N ASP A 103 -11.69 -1.75 9.73
CA ASP A 103 -11.83 -1.76 8.27
C ASP A 103 -10.87 -0.80 7.55
N ASN A 104 -10.10 0.04 8.29
CA ASN A 104 -9.01 0.81 7.72
C ASN A 104 -7.74 -0.04 7.82
N LEU A 105 -7.35 -0.70 6.73
CA LEU A 105 -6.17 -1.59 6.69
C LEU A 105 -4.85 -0.80 6.60
N GLY A 106 -4.90 0.35 5.93
CA GLY A 106 -3.78 1.25 5.80
C GLY A 106 -4.16 2.50 5.00
N HIS A 107 -3.28 3.48 4.99
CA HIS A 107 -3.40 4.69 4.18
C HIS A 107 -2.02 5.33 3.94
N HIS A 108 -1.84 5.88 2.75
CA HIS A 108 -0.78 6.82 2.44
C HIS A 108 -1.20 8.22 2.92
N GLN A 109 -0.39 8.80 3.80
CA GLN A 109 -0.55 10.20 4.16
C GLN A 109 0.21 11.05 3.15
N ARG A 110 -0.55 11.70 2.27
CA ARG A 110 0.00 12.62 1.27
C ARG A 110 0.84 13.72 1.92
N GLY A 111 2.11 13.78 1.57
CA GLY A 111 3.00 14.89 1.90
C GLY A 111 3.38 15.67 0.65
N GLU A 112 3.31 16.99 0.71
CA GLU A 112 3.95 17.83 -0.31
C GLU A 112 5.46 17.58 -0.31
N TRP A 113 6.06 17.64 -1.50
CA TRP A 113 7.50 17.52 -1.66
C TRP A 113 8.00 18.51 -2.73
N SER A 114 9.29 18.81 -2.67
CA SER A 114 9.95 19.79 -3.53
C SER A 114 11.19 19.21 -4.17
N GLY A 115 11.59 19.76 -5.32
CA GLY A 115 12.76 19.31 -6.08
C GLY A 115 12.36 18.76 -7.44
N SER A 116 13.34 18.24 -8.16
CA SER A 116 13.12 17.48 -9.39
C SER A 116 12.58 16.08 -9.08
N TYR A 117 12.00 15.40 -10.07
CA TYR A 117 11.48 14.03 -9.89
C TYR A 117 12.58 13.02 -9.54
N GLU A 118 13.81 13.30 -9.95
CA GLU A 118 15.01 12.54 -9.58
C GLU A 118 15.42 12.76 -8.12
N GLU A 119 14.97 13.84 -7.48
CA GLU A 119 15.22 14.13 -6.06
C GLU A 119 14.09 13.61 -5.16
N PHE A 120 13.03 13.05 -5.73
CA PHE A 120 11.96 12.43 -4.95
C PHE A 120 12.51 11.31 -4.06
N ASP A 121 12.24 11.43 -2.76
CA ASP A 121 12.57 10.45 -1.75
C ASP A 121 11.28 9.76 -1.25
N PRO A 122 11.04 8.49 -1.66
CA PRO A 122 9.89 7.74 -1.18
C PRO A 122 9.87 7.58 0.35
N ARG A 123 11.03 7.62 1.01
CA ARG A 123 11.13 7.42 2.46
C ARG A 123 10.38 8.49 3.25
N MET A 124 10.26 9.69 2.69
CA MET A 124 9.52 10.81 3.27
C MET A 124 8.00 10.68 3.12
N GLN A 125 7.51 9.72 2.33
CA GLN A 125 6.11 9.54 1.98
C GLN A 125 5.54 8.28 2.62
N MET A 126 5.35 8.34 3.94
CA MET A 126 5.06 7.17 4.78
C MET A 126 3.71 6.50 4.45
N ILE A 127 3.67 5.18 4.65
CA ILE A 127 2.45 4.38 4.53
C ILE A 127 2.08 3.86 5.93
N SER A 128 0.91 4.23 6.42
CA SER A 128 0.42 3.77 7.73
C SER A 128 -0.40 2.51 7.55
N LEU A 129 -0.16 1.51 8.39
CA LEU A 129 -0.90 0.25 8.44
C LEU A 129 -1.58 0.10 9.80
N ASN A 130 -2.73 -0.55 9.81
CA ASN A 130 -3.46 -0.82 11.04
C ASN A 130 -2.65 -1.72 11.98
N ALA A 131 -2.29 -1.18 13.15
CA ALA A 131 -1.47 -1.91 14.11
C ALA A 131 -2.10 -3.24 14.56
N SER A 132 -3.43 -3.28 14.77
CA SER A 132 -4.11 -4.50 15.18
C SER A 132 -3.92 -5.62 14.14
N LYS A 133 -4.08 -5.30 12.86
CA LYS A 133 -3.92 -6.28 11.77
C LYS A 133 -2.48 -6.73 11.60
N VAL A 134 -1.51 -5.83 11.83
CA VAL A 134 -0.09 -6.21 11.81
C VAL A 134 0.23 -7.17 12.96
N TYR A 135 -0.27 -6.91 14.16
CA TYR A 135 -0.05 -7.80 15.30
C TYR A 135 -0.76 -9.15 15.14
N ASP A 136 -1.92 -9.19 14.48
CA ASP A 136 -2.59 -10.43 14.13
C ASP A 136 -1.77 -11.25 13.10
N MET A 137 -1.17 -10.61 12.10
CA MET A 137 -0.20 -11.26 11.20
C MET A 137 0.99 -11.83 11.98
N ILE A 138 1.57 -11.05 12.90
CA ILE A 138 2.73 -11.49 13.68
C ILE A 138 2.39 -12.72 14.52
N ARG A 139 1.18 -12.77 15.09
CA ARG A 139 0.68 -13.94 15.83
C ARG A 139 0.50 -15.15 14.92
N ALA A 140 -0.02 -14.96 13.70
CA ALA A 140 -0.18 -16.03 12.74
C ALA A 140 1.17 -16.60 12.25
N GLY A 141 2.23 -15.79 12.20
CA GLY A 141 3.57 -16.22 11.80
C GLY A 141 4.34 -17.04 12.84
N GLN A 142 3.82 -17.20 14.07
CA GLN A 142 4.58 -17.82 15.17
C GLN A 142 4.57 -19.35 15.15
N THR A 143 3.62 -19.96 14.45
CA THR A 143 3.39 -21.41 14.48
C THR A 143 3.12 -21.93 13.06
N GLU A 144 3.62 -23.11 12.72
CA GLU A 144 3.38 -23.73 11.40
C GLU A 144 1.88 -23.98 11.12
N GLU A 145 1.09 -24.30 12.15
CA GLU A 145 -0.36 -24.51 12.03
C GLU A 145 -1.09 -23.28 11.47
N MET A 146 -0.61 -22.09 11.81
CA MET A 146 -1.21 -20.81 11.40
C MET A 146 -0.59 -20.26 10.10
N ALA A 147 0.31 -21.01 9.44
CA ALA A 147 0.96 -20.59 8.21
C ALA A 147 -0.04 -20.17 7.10
N PRO A 148 -1.17 -20.89 6.85
CA PRO A 148 -2.15 -20.45 5.87
C PRO A 148 -2.76 -19.07 6.17
N ILE A 149 -2.98 -18.77 7.46
CA ILE A 149 -3.52 -17.47 7.91
C ILE A 149 -2.46 -16.39 7.77
N PHE A 150 -1.21 -16.69 8.15
CA PHE A 150 -0.07 -15.80 7.92
C PHE A 150 0.06 -15.41 6.44
N TRP A 151 -0.10 -16.36 5.52
CA TRP A 151 -0.05 -16.09 4.09
C TRP A 151 -1.19 -15.22 3.59
N ARG A 152 -2.39 -15.37 4.16
CA ARG A 152 -3.49 -14.44 3.89
C ARG A 152 -3.15 -13.02 4.35
N PHE A 153 -2.49 -12.86 5.48
CA PHE A 153 -2.04 -11.54 5.95
C PHE A 153 -0.95 -10.95 5.04
N GLN A 154 -0.01 -11.77 4.59
CA GLN A 154 1.00 -11.35 3.61
C GLN A 154 0.35 -10.85 2.32
N PHE A 155 -0.67 -11.56 1.81
CA PHE A 155 -1.45 -11.12 0.66
C PHE A 155 -2.24 -9.82 0.94
N LEU A 156 -2.90 -9.73 2.10
CA LEU A 156 -3.62 -8.54 2.56
C LEU A 156 -2.71 -7.31 2.57
N PHE A 157 -1.55 -7.40 3.21
CA PHE A 157 -0.62 -6.28 3.29
C PHE A 157 0.06 -5.97 1.96
N ALA A 158 0.47 -6.98 1.18
CA ALA A 158 1.08 -6.74 -0.12
C ALA A 158 0.13 -5.99 -1.08
N THR A 159 -1.15 -6.34 -1.06
CA THR A 159 -2.17 -5.67 -1.90
C THR A 159 -2.59 -4.32 -1.35
N THR A 160 -2.69 -4.16 -0.02
CA THR A 160 -2.89 -2.85 0.62
C THR A 160 -1.74 -1.89 0.29
N LEU A 161 -0.49 -2.36 0.42
CA LEU A 161 0.68 -1.57 0.05
C LEU A 161 0.70 -1.27 -1.45
N ALA A 162 0.28 -2.20 -2.32
CA ALA A 162 0.18 -1.92 -3.76
C ALA A 162 -0.88 -0.86 -4.07
N HIS A 163 -2.00 -0.86 -3.36
CA HIS A 163 -3.02 0.19 -3.43
C HIS A 163 -2.43 1.56 -3.05
N GLU A 164 -1.78 1.63 -1.90
CA GLU A 164 -1.24 2.89 -1.37
C GLU A 164 -0.04 3.40 -2.18
N VAL A 165 0.90 2.53 -2.52
CA VAL A 165 2.13 2.89 -3.26
C VAL A 165 1.84 3.06 -4.75
N GLY A 166 1.13 2.13 -5.37
CA GLY A 166 0.85 2.18 -6.81
C GLY A 166 -0.17 3.23 -7.20
N GLY A 167 -1.19 3.46 -6.36
CA GLY A 167 -2.23 4.45 -6.61
C GLY A 167 -1.89 5.82 -6.04
N HIS A 168 -1.99 5.94 -4.72
CA HIS A 168 -1.92 7.24 -4.04
C HIS A 168 -0.53 7.86 -4.09
N LEU A 169 0.52 7.09 -3.82
CA LEU A 169 1.89 7.61 -3.83
C LEU A 169 2.36 7.97 -5.25
N LEU A 170 1.92 7.25 -6.29
CA LEU A 170 2.17 7.67 -7.67
C LEU A 170 1.56 9.04 -7.95
N VAL A 171 0.32 9.29 -7.51
CA VAL A 171 -0.33 10.60 -7.66
C VAL A 171 0.43 11.68 -6.85
N THR A 172 0.88 11.37 -5.64
CA THR A 172 1.72 12.27 -4.83
C THR A 172 3.05 12.58 -5.55
N PHE A 173 3.70 11.58 -6.14
CA PHE A 173 4.90 11.76 -6.94
C PHE A 173 4.63 12.71 -8.12
N LEU A 174 3.65 12.40 -8.97
CA LEU A 174 3.37 13.18 -10.18
C LEU A 174 2.90 14.62 -9.93
N SER A 175 2.34 14.90 -8.75
CA SER A 175 1.76 16.20 -8.42
C SER A 175 2.60 17.04 -7.46
N HIS A 176 3.81 16.60 -7.10
CA HIS A 176 4.58 17.17 -5.99
C HIS A 176 3.80 17.18 -4.66
N GLY A 177 2.82 16.27 -4.52
CA GLY A 177 1.87 16.18 -3.42
C GLY A 177 0.80 17.26 -3.38
N LYS A 178 0.78 18.22 -4.32
CA LYS A 178 -0.08 19.42 -4.27
C LYS A 178 -1.50 19.20 -4.79
N ALA A 179 -1.66 18.35 -5.80
CA ALA A 179 -2.94 18.22 -6.50
C ALA A 179 -3.74 17.02 -5.99
N LEU A 180 -4.89 17.25 -5.38
CA LEU A 180 -5.78 16.19 -4.89
C LEU A 180 -6.17 15.23 -6.02
N THR A 181 -6.48 13.98 -5.67
CA THR A 181 -6.96 13.00 -6.65
C THR A 181 -8.30 13.46 -7.24
N PRO A 182 -8.37 13.74 -8.55
CA PRO A 182 -9.62 14.15 -9.20
C PRO A 182 -10.71 13.09 -9.04
N ARG A 183 -11.96 13.53 -8.87
CA ARG A 183 -13.13 12.63 -8.70
C ARG A 183 -13.23 11.53 -9.77
N ARG A 184 -12.85 11.83 -11.01
CA ARG A 184 -12.90 10.89 -12.14
C ARG A 184 -11.90 9.73 -12.01
N ILE A 185 -10.87 9.92 -11.19
CA ILE A 185 -9.88 8.91 -10.82
C ILE A 185 -10.37 8.24 -9.54
N GLY A 186 -11.48 7.53 -9.65
CA GLY A 186 -12.07 6.75 -8.58
C GLY A 186 -12.72 5.49 -9.13
N ALA A 187 -13.12 4.60 -8.22
CA ALA A 187 -13.93 3.43 -8.55
C ALA A 187 -15.41 3.72 -8.24
N PRO A 188 -16.37 3.20 -9.04
CA PRO A 188 -17.79 3.33 -8.72
C PRO A 188 -18.08 2.85 -7.30
N GLY A 189 -18.72 3.69 -6.49
CA GLY A 189 -19.04 3.39 -5.08
C GLY A 189 -17.93 3.73 -4.07
N TYR A 190 -16.76 4.18 -4.53
CA TYR A 190 -15.63 4.54 -3.67
C TYR A 190 -15.26 6.01 -3.88
N PHE A 191 -15.96 6.89 -3.15
CA PHE A 191 -15.68 8.31 -3.08
C PHE A 191 -15.57 8.75 -1.61
N ASP A 192 -15.04 9.96 -1.36
CA ASP A 192 -15.16 10.57 -0.04
C ASP A 192 -16.64 10.82 0.33
N LEU A 193 -16.92 11.18 1.60
CA LEU A 193 -18.29 11.38 2.12
C LEU A 193 -19.14 12.29 1.25
N GLU A 194 -18.49 13.25 0.60
CA GLU A 194 -19.12 14.29 -0.19
C GLU A 194 -19.05 14.02 -1.70
N GLY A 195 -18.44 12.91 -2.12
CA GLY A 195 -18.33 12.52 -3.53
C GLY A 195 -17.46 13.48 -4.36
N ARG A 196 -16.57 14.24 -3.73
CA ARG A 196 -15.75 15.30 -4.32
C ARG A 196 -14.36 14.80 -4.74
N LEU A 197 -13.81 13.81 -4.06
CA LEU A 197 -12.46 13.30 -4.30
C LEU A 197 -12.49 11.90 -4.91
N GLY A 198 -11.50 11.64 -5.76
CA GLY A 198 -11.26 10.31 -6.30
C GLY A 198 -10.52 9.41 -5.31
N GLU A 199 -10.34 8.15 -5.71
CA GLU A 199 -9.68 7.10 -4.95
C GLU A 199 -8.66 6.43 -5.92
N ALA A 200 -7.42 6.92 -5.89
CA ALA A 200 -6.40 6.54 -6.86
C ALA A 200 -5.97 5.07 -6.70
N GLY A 201 -5.97 4.54 -5.47
CA GLY A 201 -5.65 3.14 -5.20
C GLY A 201 -6.68 2.19 -5.78
N ARG A 202 -7.98 2.46 -5.63
CA ARG A 202 -9.06 1.68 -6.27
C ARG A 202 -9.02 1.79 -7.77
N LYS A 203 -8.72 2.97 -8.30
CA LYS A 203 -8.54 3.14 -9.74
C LYS A 203 -7.34 2.33 -10.26
N PHE A 204 -6.24 2.31 -9.52
CA PHE A 204 -5.09 1.46 -9.81
C PHE A 204 -5.45 -0.03 -9.76
N GLU A 205 -6.18 -0.48 -8.74
CA GLU A 205 -6.68 -1.86 -8.63
C GLU A 205 -7.51 -2.27 -9.84
N ILE A 206 -8.40 -1.40 -10.33
CA ILE A 206 -9.20 -1.68 -11.53
C ILE A 206 -8.29 -1.97 -12.72
N TRP A 207 -7.24 -1.18 -12.92
CA TRP A 207 -6.29 -1.41 -14.01
C TRP A 207 -5.44 -2.67 -13.81
N LEU A 208 -5.07 -2.96 -12.56
CA LEU A 208 -4.16 -4.05 -12.23
C LEU A 208 -4.86 -5.42 -12.20
N PHE A 209 -6.05 -5.48 -11.61
CA PHE A 209 -6.78 -6.71 -11.32
C PHE A 209 -8.07 -6.86 -12.14
N GLY A 210 -8.52 -5.80 -12.84
CA GLY A 210 -9.81 -5.80 -13.52
C GLY A 210 -11.00 -5.54 -12.59
N GLY A 211 -10.75 -5.08 -11.36
CA GLY A 211 -11.75 -4.81 -10.32
C GLY A 211 -11.10 -4.25 -9.05
N THR A 212 -11.91 -4.08 -8.00
CA THR A 212 -11.44 -3.65 -6.67
C THR A 212 -11.28 -4.84 -5.74
N LEU A 213 -10.23 -4.85 -4.93
CA LEU A 213 -9.96 -5.94 -4.00
C LEU A 213 -10.60 -5.65 -2.64
N GLU A 214 -11.44 -6.56 -2.17
CA GLU A 214 -12.22 -6.41 -0.93
C GLU A 214 -12.06 -7.63 -0.03
N TYR A 215 -12.04 -7.43 1.29
CA TYR A 215 -11.86 -8.51 2.26
C TYR A 215 -13.15 -8.72 3.05
N TYR A 216 -13.89 -9.78 2.74
CA TYR A 216 -15.18 -10.04 3.39
C TYR A 216 -15.01 -10.93 4.61
N GLN A 217 -15.59 -10.54 5.74
CA GLN A 217 -15.65 -11.41 6.91
C GLN A 217 -16.64 -12.55 6.65
N ALA A 218 -16.24 -13.80 6.89
CA ALA A 218 -17.16 -14.93 6.88
C ALA A 218 -18.01 -14.94 8.16
N GLN A 219 -19.20 -15.55 8.12
CA GLN A 219 -20.16 -15.55 9.24
C GLN A 219 -19.59 -16.09 10.57
N ASN A 220 -18.51 -16.87 10.54
CA ASN A 220 -17.87 -17.46 11.72
C ASN A 220 -16.41 -16.99 11.93
N GLN A 221 -15.95 -15.94 11.24
CA GLN A 221 -14.58 -15.44 11.38
C GLN A 221 -14.45 -14.46 12.56
N ASN A 222 -13.40 -14.63 13.36
CA ASN A 222 -13.02 -13.70 14.42
C ASN A 222 -12.55 -12.35 13.82
N MET A 223 -12.68 -11.26 14.57
CA MET A 223 -12.17 -9.92 14.19
C MET A 223 -10.65 -9.90 13.96
N HIS A 224 -9.94 -10.91 14.47
CA HIS A 224 -8.50 -11.13 14.27
C HIS A 224 -8.14 -11.88 12.97
N ASP A 225 -9.10 -12.16 12.09
CA ASP A 225 -8.85 -12.75 10.77
C ASP A 225 -8.62 -11.66 9.70
N THR A 226 -8.00 -12.05 8.59
CA THR A 226 -7.82 -11.24 7.37
C THR A 226 -9.10 -11.04 6.59
N GLY A 227 -10.11 -11.87 6.86
CA GLY A 227 -11.26 -12.03 5.98
C GLY A 227 -10.90 -12.83 4.73
N ILE A 228 -11.90 -13.00 3.87
CA ILE A 228 -11.77 -13.73 2.60
C ILE A 228 -11.65 -12.70 1.47
N PRO A 229 -10.55 -12.73 0.71
CA PRO A 229 -10.34 -11.80 -0.39
C PRO A 229 -11.27 -12.08 -1.58
N HIS A 230 -11.85 -11.01 -2.11
CA HIS A 230 -12.72 -11.01 -3.28
C HIS A 230 -12.32 -9.92 -4.24
N LEU A 231 -12.34 -10.23 -5.53
CA LEU A 231 -12.31 -9.23 -6.58
C LEU A 231 -13.75 -8.79 -6.87
N VAL A 232 -14.03 -7.50 -6.74
CA VAL A 232 -15.31 -6.90 -7.08
C VAL A 232 -15.16 -6.17 -8.42
N ASP A 233 -15.85 -6.66 -9.45
CA ASP A 233 -15.78 -6.06 -10.76
C ASP A 233 -16.56 -4.74 -10.86
N LEU A 234 -16.46 -4.06 -12.01
CA LEU A 234 -17.16 -2.78 -12.24
C LEU A 234 -18.69 -2.88 -12.26
N ARG A 235 -19.25 -4.09 -12.30
CA ARG A 235 -20.70 -4.36 -12.19
C ARG A 235 -21.12 -4.73 -10.77
N GLY A 236 -20.18 -4.73 -9.82
CA GLY A 236 -20.43 -5.12 -8.43
C GLY A 236 -20.48 -6.63 -8.19
N ARG A 237 -20.11 -7.46 -9.18
CA ARG A 237 -20.04 -8.92 -9.01
C ARG A 237 -18.80 -9.28 -8.21
N LYS A 238 -18.94 -10.21 -7.28
CA LYS A 238 -17.89 -10.58 -6.33
C LYS A 238 -17.32 -11.96 -6.68
N PHE A 239 -16.03 -12.03 -6.89
CA PHE A 239 -15.30 -13.24 -7.25
C PHE A 239 -14.33 -13.61 -6.13
N ARG A 240 -14.50 -14.77 -5.52
CA ARG A 240 -13.57 -15.22 -4.47
C ARG A 240 -12.21 -15.49 -5.09
N ILE A 241 -11.16 -15.04 -4.42
CA ILE A 241 -9.78 -15.31 -4.82
C ILE A 241 -9.33 -16.63 -4.18
N HIS A 242 -8.62 -17.46 -4.95
CA HIS A 242 -8.10 -18.74 -4.48
C HIS A 242 -7.08 -18.54 -3.36
N ASP A 243 -7.07 -19.44 -2.37
CA ASP A 243 -6.21 -19.41 -1.18
C ASP A 243 -4.70 -19.60 -1.48
N GLY A 244 -4.34 -19.80 -2.75
CA GLY A 244 -2.95 -19.98 -3.18
C GLY A 244 -2.17 -18.68 -3.39
N PHE A 245 -2.87 -17.53 -3.42
CA PHE A 245 -2.29 -16.18 -3.51
C PHE A 245 -1.17 -16.01 -4.56
N GLU A 246 -1.37 -16.62 -5.74
CA GLU A 246 -0.49 -16.44 -6.90
C GLU A 246 -0.85 -15.17 -7.69
N LEU A 247 0.15 -14.54 -8.33
CA LEU A 247 -0.04 -13.44 -9.27
C LEU A 247 0.29 -13.91 -10.69
N PRO A 248 -0.59 -13.71 -11.70
CA PRO A 248 -1.90 -13.08 -11.63
C PRO A 248 -2.90 -13.90 -10.80
N MET A 249 -3.81 -13.20 -10.10
CA MET A 249 -4.76 -13.80 -9.16
C MET A 249 -5.64 -14.84 -9.84
N ARG A 250 -5.72 -16.03 -9.26
CA ARG A 250 -6.65 -17.08 -9.72
C ARG A 250 -8.02 -16.88 -9.07
N ILE A 251 -9.04 -16.70 -9.91
CA ILE A 251 -10.43 -16.58 -9.48
C ILE A 251 -11.01 -17.97 -9.21
N ALA A 252 -11.53 -18.19 -8.00
CA ALA A 252 -12.14 -19.46 -7.59
C ALA A 252 -13.61 -19.60 -8.05
N GLY A 253 -14.28 -18.48 -8.37
CA GLY A 253 -15.66 -18.45 -8.87
C GLY A 253 -16.42 -17.21 -8.43
N GLU A 254 -17.58 -16.97 -9.03
CA GLU A 254 -18.53 -15.92 -8.61
C GLU A 254 -19.25 -16.34 -7.32
N THR A 255 -19.47 -15.38 -6.42
CA THR A 255 -20.06 -15.64 -5.10
C THR A 255 -21.12 -14.58 -4.74
N THR A 256 -22.21 -15.03 -4.12
CA THR A 256 -23.22 -14.17 -3.51
C THR A 256 -22.96 -14.09 -2.00
N ILE A 257 -22.20 -13.08 -1.58
CA ILE A 257 -21.85 -12.89 -0.17
C ILE A 257 -22.69 -11.77 0.44
N ALA A 258 -23.48 -12.13 1.47
CA ALA A 258 -24.31 -11.25 2.29
C ALA A 258 -23.59 -10.70 3.54
N THR A 259 -22.26 -10.57 3.50
CA THR A 259 -21.46 -10.12 4.64
C THR A 259 -20.82 -8.75 4.41
N ARG A 260 -20.42 -8.11 5.51
CA ARG A 260 -19.73 -6.82 5.56
C ARG A 260 -18.31 -6.97 4.98
N SER A 261 -17.94 -6.08 4.06
CA SER A 261 -16.54 -5.95 3.62
C SER A 261 -15.75 -5.16 4.66
N MET A 262 -14.56 -5.67 4.97
CA MET A 262 -13.47 -4.95 5.61
C MET A 262 -12.73 -4.18 4.52
N GLY A 263 -12.82 -2.86 4.57
CA GLY A 263 -12.28 -1.95 3.55
C GLY A 263 -13.34 -1.25 2.70
N HIS A 264 -14.64 -1.55 2.88
CA HIS A 264 -15.69 -0.85 2.17
C HIS A 264 -15.82 0.58 2.67
N GLY A 265 -15.40 1.53 1.84
CA GLY A 265 -15.83 2.92 1.90
C GLY A 265 -15.80 3.53 3.29
N ILE A 266 -14.69 3.41 4.02
CA ILE A 266 -14.39 4.48 4.97
C ILE A 266 -13.90 5.62 4.09
N PRO A 267 -14.70 6.67 3.90
CA PRO A 267 -14.18 7.87 3.28
C PRO A 267 -13.00 8.29 4.14
N CYS A 268 -11.83 8.47 3.51
CA CYS A 268 -10.59 8.92 4.14
C CYS A 268 -10.99 9.82 5.32
N PRO A 269 -10.80 9.37 6.59
CA PRO A 269 -11.39 10.06 7.72
C PRO A 269 -11.07 11.53 7.53
N GLN A 270 -12.09 12.39 7.56
CA GLN A 270 -11.87 13.83 7.57
C GLN A 270 -11.04 14.09 8.83
N TYR A 271 -9.73 14.02 8.68
CA TYR A 271 -8.82 14.59 9.61
C TYR A 271 -9.22 16.06 9.63
N ASP A 272 -9.67 16.49 10.80
CA ASP A 272 -9.88 17.88 11.16
C ASP A 272 -8.86 18.75 10.40
N PRO A 273 -9.24 19.85 9.75
CA PRO A 273 -8.30 20.77 9.11
C PRO A 273 -7.09 21.14 9.99
N SER A 274 -7.24 21.17 11.31
CA SER A 274 -6.13 21.32 12.28
C SER A 274 -5.23 20.09 12.33
N VAL A 275 -5.79 18.88 12.25
CA VAL A 275 -5.04 17.64 12.09
C VAL A 275 -4.44 17.56 10.69
N ARG A 276 -5.11 17.95 9.60
CA ARG A 276 -4.52 18.10 8.25
C ARG A 276 -3.40 19.13 8.20
N SER A 277 -3.45 20.23 8.96
CA SER A 277 -2.33 21.18 9.02
C SER A 277 -1.21 20.70 9.96
N MET A 278 -1.53 19.89 10.97
CA MET A 278 -0.54 19.20 11.81
C MET A 278 0.04 17.95 11.14
N THR A 279 -0.67 17.30 10.22
CA THR A 279 -0.28 16.08 9.47
C THR A 279 0.28 16.39 8.09
N ALA A 280 -0.12 17.48 7.42
CA ALA A 280 0.70 18.15 6.40
C ALA A 280 1.95 18.80 7.04
N GLY A 281 1.85 19.17 8.32
CA GLY A 281 2.98 19.49 9.21
C GLY A 281 3.78 18.26 9.68
N GLN A 282 3.40 17.04 9.29
CA GLN A 282 4.23 15.82 9.40
C GLN A 282 5.01 15.56 8.11
N ALA A 283 5.36 16.60 7.34
CA ALA A 283 6.73 16.62 6.84
C ALA A 283 7.59 16.33 8.07
N LEU A 284 8.20 15.12 8.14
CA LEU A 284 8.98 14.70 9.30
C LEU A 284 9.73 15.91 9.84
N ASP A 285 9.52 16.25 11.12
CA ASP A 285 10.34 17.25 11.80
C ASP A 285 11.77 16.98 11.33
N ARG A 286 12.52 18.00 10.87
CA ARG A 286 13.89 17.80 10.37
C ARG A 286 14.74 16.98 11.34
N ARG A 287 14.38 17.03 12.63
CA ARG A 287 14.93 16.18 13.71
C ARG A 287 14.76 14.68 13.51
N MET A 288 13.84 14.17 12.70
CA MET A 288 13.60 12.74 12.49
C MET A 288 14.17 12.23 11.16
N GLN A 289 14.72 13.10 10.30
CA GLN A 289 15.35 12.69 9.04
C GLN A 289 16.50 11.69 9.26
N HIS A 290 17.22 11.78 10.38
CA HIS A 290 18.27 10.83 10.73
C HIS A 290 17.75 9.43 11.11
N LEU A 291 16.49 9.32 11.53
CA LEU A 291 15.86 8.02 11.87
C LEU A 291 15.36 7.29 10.63
N LEU A 292 15.26 7.98 9.50
CA LEU A 292 14.77 7.41 8.24
C LEU A 292 15.82 6.61 7.48
N THR A 293 17.06 6.51 7.96
CA THR A 293 18.03 5.60 7.37
C THR A 293 17.52 4.18 7.51
N GLY A 294 17.11 3.59 6.39
CA GLY A 294 16.62 2.22 6.35
C GLY A 294 17.74 1.22 6.51
N PHE A 295 17.36 -0.01 6.81
CA PHE A 295 18.28 -1.13 6.80
C PHE A 295 18.30 -1.74 5.40
N ASN A 296 19.48 -2.17 4.98
CA ASN A 296 19.60 -3.03 3.81
C ASN A 296 19.47 -4.48 4.27
N VAL A 297 18.59 -5.23 3.64
CA VAL A 297 18.46 -6.68 3.85
C VAL A 297 18.64 -7.39 2.51
N ARG A 298 19.21 -8.60 2.52
CA ARG A 298 19.41 -9.36 1.27
C ARG A 298 18.08 -9.88 0.75
N LEU A 299 17.85 -9.73 -0.56
CA LEU A 299 16.62 -10.22 -1.18
C LEU A 299 16.44 -11.73 -1.01
N ARG A 300 17.52 -12.50 -1.12
CA ARG A 300 17.47 -13.96 -0.94
C ARG A 300 16.92 -14.37 0.43
N ASP A 301 17.21 -13.59 1.47
CA ASP A 301 16.80 -13.90 2.85
C ASP A 301 15.30 -13.57 3.01
N ILE A 302 14.83 -12.47 2.40
CA ILE A 302 13.39 -12.14 2.32
C ILE A 302 12.61 -13.28 1.64
N TYR A 303 13.11 -13.78 0.50
CA TYR A 303 12.43 -14.85 -0.25
C TYR A 303 12.48 -16.23 0.42
N MET A 304 13.17 -16.37 1.57
CA MET A 304 13.11 -17.59 2.38
C MET A 304 11.93 -17.60 3.35
N LEU A 305 11.30 -16.45 3.63
CA LEU A 305 10.14 -16.36 4.52
C LEU A 305 8.98 -17.30 4.11
N PRO A 306 8.65 -17.47 2.80
CA PRO A 306 7.74 -18.51 2.32
C PRO A 306 7.98 -19.92 2.84
N ARG A 307 9.25 -20.27 3.05
CA ARG A 307 9.68 -21.62 3.45
C ARG A 307 9.92 -21.73 4.95
N ASN A 308 10.13 -20.61 5.62
CA ASN A 308 10.37 -20.56 7.05
C ASN A 308 9.82 -19.23 7.62
N PRO A 309 8.52 -19.17 7.97
CA PRO A 309 7.91 -17.98 8.56
C PRO A 309 8.57 -17.51 9.87
N GLY A 310 9.38 -18.36 10.51
CA GLY A 310 10.10 -18.03 11.75
C GLY A 310 11.46 -17.36 11.55
N ILE A 311 11.95 -17.23 10.30
CA ILE A 311 13.22 -16.55 10.03
C ILE A 311 13.12 -15.06 10.38
N LEU A 312 14.23 -14.50 10.87
CA LEU A 312 14.39 -13.07 11.14
C LEU A 312 15.49 -12.55 10.21
N LEU A 313 15.29 -11.36 9.66
CA LEU A 313 16.27 -10.74 8.77
C LEU A 313 17.37 -10.09 9.57
N GLU A 314 18.57 -10.06 9.00
CA GLU A 314 19.72 -9.33 9.57
C GLU A 314 20.01 -8.10 8.69
N GLY A 315 20.31 -6.97 9.34
CA GLY A 315 20.72 -5.75 8.65
C GLY A 315 22.17 -5.82 8.16
N TYR A 316 22.44 -5.20 7.01
CA TYR A 316 23.77 -5.02 6.43
C TYR A 316 24.11 -3.54 6.27
#